data_AF-A0A933UQJ3-F1
#
_entry.id   AF-A0A933UQJ3-F1
#
_cell.length_a   1.000
_cell.length_b   1.000
_cell.length_c   1.000
_cell.angle_alpha   90.00
_cell.angle_beta   90.00
_cell.angle_gamma   90.00
#
_symmetry.space_group_name_H-M   'P 1'
#
loop_
_entity.id
_entity.type
_entity.pdbx_description
1 polymer ?
#
loop_
_entity_poly.entity_id
_entity_poly.type
_entity_poly.pdbx_seq_one_letter_code
_entity_poly.pdbx_strand_id
1 'polypeptide(L)'
;SLAAQRRAARSAARGGRPPALGPVGRCPGGPATAYPNGAIPLDVLCPLSFAPREHLRADAAHGFEQLARAYSRQFGSAPCLTDSYRPLSVQVTLSMTKPRLAARPGTSNHGWGTALDLCGGIESFGTAEHAWMLVHAPLYGWFHPAWAQQGGSKPEAWHFEYGG
;
A
#
# COMPACT_ATOMS: atom_id res chain seq x y z
N SER A 1 -16.52 15.22 -12.11
CA SER A 1 -15.83 14.94 -13.40
C SER A 1 -14.39 14.52 -13.14
N LEU A 2 -13.75 13.82 -14.09
CA LEU A 2 -12.33 13.44 -14.01
C LEU A 2 -11.40 14.65 -13.74
N ALA A 3 -11.80 15.83 -14.20
CA ALA A 3 -11.08 17.09 -13.99
C ALA A 3 -11.17 17.59 -12.53
N ALA A 4 -12.27 17.32 -11.82
CA ALA A 4 -12.42 17.69 -10.42
C ALA A 4 -11.57 16.80 -9.48
N GLN A 5 -11.49 15.50 -9.78
CA GLN A 5 -10.66 14.55 -9.03
C GLN A 5 -9.16 14.81 -9.25
N ARG A 6 -8.75 15.12 -10.49
CA ARG A 6 -7.38 15.57 -10.80
C ARG A 6 -7.00 16.89 -10.13
N ARG A 7 -7.97 17.80 -9.91
CA ARG A 7 -7.74 19.05 -9.17
C ARG A 7 -7.60 18.81 -7.67
N ALA A 8 -8.40 17.91 -7.08
CA ALA A 8 -8.27 17.55 -5.67
C ALA A 8 -6.90 16.90 -5.36
N ALA A 9 -6.47 15.94 -6.19
CA ALA A 9 -5.14 15.30 -6.04
C ALA A 9 -3.98 16.30 -6.24
N ARG A 10 -4.12 17.26 -7.16
CA ARG A 10 -3.12 18.34 -7.37
C ARG A 10 -3.12 19.40 -6.27
N SER A 11 -4.25 19.65 -5.60
CA SER A 11 -4.32 20.56 -4.46
C SER A 11 -3.73 19.95 -3.20
N ALA A 12 -3.91 18.64 -2.97
CA ALA A 12 -3.23 17.92 -1.90
C ALA A 12 -1.69 17.94 -2.08
N ALA A 13 -1.22 17.76 -3.33
CA ALA A 13 0.20 17.78 -3.67
C ALA A 13 0.89 19.16 -3.60
N ARG A 14 0.14 20.28 -3.51
CA ARG A 14 0.70 21.64 -3.48
C ARG A 14 0.76 22.28 -2.09
N GLY A 15 0.18 21.64 -1.08
CA GLY A 15 0.23 22.08 0.32
C GLY A 15 0.92 21.09 1.27
N GLY A 16 1.24 19.88 0.81
CA GLY A 16 2.02 18.92 1.57
C GLY A 16 3.48 19.33 1.59
N ARG A 17 3.98 19.75 2.76
CA ARG A 17 5.39 19.61 3.11
C ARG A 17 5.84 18.21 2.65
N PRO A 18 6.97 18.04 1.93
CA PRO A 18 7.45 16.70 1.56
C PRO A 18 7.37 15.83 2.82
N PRO A 19 6.80 14.62 2.77
CA PRO A 19 6.73 13.76 3.94
C PRO A 19 8.13 13.74 4.51
N ALA A 20 8.24 14.20 5.76
CA ALA A 20 9.52 14.30 6.40
C ALA A 20 10.19 12.94 6.22
N LEU A 21 11.39 12.92 5.63
CA LEU A 21 12.34 11.82 5.75
C LEU A 21 12.79 11.74 7.22
N GLY A 22 11.82 11.70 8.14
CA GLY A 22 12.03 11.41 9.53
C GLY A 22 12.39 9.92 9.63
N PRO A 23 13.14 9.54 10.66
CA PRO A 23 13.53 8.16 10.85
C PRO A 23 12.27 7.28 10.90
N VAL A 24 12.14 6.39 9.91
CA VAL A 24 11.08 5.39 9.82
C VAL A 24 11.37 4.34 10.90
N GLY A 25 11.05 4.68 12.14
CA GLY A 25 11.55 3.91 13.28
C GLY A 25 13.07 3.72 13.18
N ARG A 26 13.56 2.49 13.39
CA ARG A 26 15.00 2.15 13.28
C ARG A 26 15.47 1.84 11.85
N CYS A 27 14.58 1.82 10.86
CA CYS A 27 14.93 1.46 9.48
C CYS A 27 14.93 2.71 8.61
N PRO A 28 16.08 3.30 8.24
CA PRO A 28 16.10 4.45 7.33
C PRO A 28 15.68 4.09 5.89
N GLY A 29 15.69 2.80 5.53
CA GLY A 29 15.56 2.33 4.16
C GLY A 29 16.75 2.72 3.28
N GLY A 30 16.70 2.32 2.00
CA GLY A 30 17.68 2.69 0.98
C GLY A 30 17.04 3.36 -0.24
N PRO A 31 17.82 3.63 -1.30
CA PRO A 31 17.34 4.29 -2.52
C PRO A 31 16.51 3.33 -3.39
N ALA A 32 15.26 3.06 -3.00
CA ALA A 32 14.37 2.13 -3.70
C ALA A 32 14.15 2.46 -5.19
N THR A 33 14.20 3.74 -5.56
CA THR A 33 14.07 4.20 -6.96
C THR A 33 15.26 3.82 -7.85
N ALA A 34 16.36 3.34 -7.28
CA ALA A 34 17.52 2.86 -8.03
C ALA A 34 17.31 1.45 -8.62
N TYR A 35 16.22 0.77 -8.25
CA TYR A 35 15.93 -0.60 -8.66
C TYR A 35 14.68 -0.66 -9.54
N PRO A 36 14.62 -1.60 -10.50
CA PRO A 36 13.40 -1.83 -11.26
C PRO A 36 12.31 -2.48 -10.40
N ASN A 37 11.07 -2.40 -10.88
CA ASN A 37 9.91 -3.00 -10.22
C ASN A 37 10.13 -4.48 -9.91
N GLY A 38 9.98 -4.86 -8.65
CA GLY A 38 10.16 -6.24 -8.19
C GLY A 38 11.62 -6.66 -8.03
N ALA A 39 12.57 -5.74 -8.06
CA ALA A 39 14.01 -6.03 -7.88
C ALA A 39 14.69 -5.17 -6.80
N ILE A 40 13.91 -4.65 -5.85
CA ILE A 40 14.42 -3.91 -4.69
C ILE A 40 14.93 -4.92 -3.65
N PRO A 41 16.20 -4.89 -3.25
CA PRO A 41 16.72 -5.71 -2.16
C PRO A 41 15.96 -5.47 -0.85
N LEU A 42 15.77 -6.51 -0.02
CA LEU A 42 15.02 -6.37 1.23
C LEU A 42 15.69 -5.43 2.24
N ASP A 43 17.02 -5.30 2.22
CA ASP A 43 17.78 -4.36 3.05
C ASP A 43 17.64 -2.89 2.61
N VAL A 44 17.07 -2.64 1.43
CA VAL A 44 16.66 -1.32 0.96
C VAL A 44 15.23 -0.98 1.42
N LEU A 45 14.43 -1.98 1.77
CA LEU A 45 13.07 -1.85 2.27
C LEU A 45 13.04 -1.89 3.80
N CYS A 46 11.89 -1.53 4.37
CA CYS A 46 11.68 -1.57 5.80
C CYS A 46 10.63 -2.61 6.19
N PRO A 47 10.92 -3.46 7.19
CA PRO A 47 9.95 -4.39 7.73
C PRO A 47 8.90 -3.66 8.57
N LEU A 48 7.71 -4.25 8.68
CA LEU A 48 6.68 -3.80 9.61
C LEU A 48 6.89 -4.42 11.00
N SER A 49 6.78 -3.61 12.04
CA SER A 49 7.00 -4.00 13.45
C SER A 49 6.07 -5.13 13.91
N PHE A 50 4.83 -5.13 13.42
CA PHE A 50 3.82 -6.14 13.73
C PHE A 50 3.76 -7.28 12.70
N ALA A 51 4.47 -7.14 11.57
CA ALA A 51 4.57 -8.15 10.52
C ALA A 51 5.99 -8.18 9.92
N PRO A 52 7.01 -8.69 10.64
CA PRO A 52 8.43 -8.54 10.26
C PRO A 52 8.85 -9.21 8.94
N ARG A 53 7.97 -10.03 8.34
CA ARG A 53 8.18 -10.64 7.03
C ARG A 53 7.69 -9.76 5.88
N GLU A 54 6.81 -8.82 6.17
CA GLU A 54 6.29 -7.85 5.21
C GLU A 54 7.23 -6.66 5.12
N HIS A 55 7.49 -6.21 3.90
CA HIS A 55 8.46 -5.15 3.61
C HIS A 55 7.83 -4.08 2.72
N LEU A 56 8.14 -2.82 2.99
CA LEU A 56 7.65 -1.68 2.23
C LEU A 56 8.78 -0.67 2.00
N ARG A 57 8.59 0.21 1.01
CA ARG A 57 9.41 1.41 0.88
C ARG A 57 9.30 2.22 2.18
N ALA A 58 10.39 2.83 2.62
CA ALA A 58 10.46 3.38 3.98
C ALA A 58 9.33 4.39 4.31
N ASP A 59 9.01 5.30 3.38
CA ASP A 59 7.89 6.25 3.51
C ASP A 59 6.53 5.55 3.62
N ALA A 60 6.27 4.56 2.77
CA ALA A 60 5.06 3.74 2.81
C ALA A 60 4.97 2.96 4.13
N ALA A 61 6.07 2.35 4.59
CA ALA A 61 6.17 1.64 5.85
C ALA A 61 5.83 2.57 7.03
N HIS A 62 6.38 3.79 7.04
CA HIS A 62 6.11 4.78 8.06
C HIS A 62 4.63 5.20 8.12
N GLY A 63 4.02 5.46 6.96
CA GLY A 63 2.60 5.76 6.86
C GLY A 63 1.76 4.59 7.38
N PHE A 64 2.10 3.37 6.98
CA PHE A 64 1.33 2.19 7.35
C PHE A 64 1.45 1.82 8.82
N GLU A 65 2.62 2.01 9.43
CA GLU A 65 2.84 1.88 10.86
C GLU A 65 1.93 2.79 11.70
N GLN A 66 1.76 4.04 11.26
CA GLN A 66 0.87 4.99 11.91
C GLN A 66 -0.61 4.60 11.75
N LEU A 67 -0.98 4.21 10.52
CA LEU A 67 -2.31 3.69 10.21
C LEU A 67 -2.63 2.43 11.04
N ALA A 68 -1.71 1.48 11.13
CA ALA A 68 -1.86 0.25 11.89
C ALA A 68 -2.05 0.51 13.39
N ARG A 69 -1.35 1.50 13.96
CA ARG A 69 -1.58 1.94 15.35
C ARG A 69 -2.97 2.54 15.54
N ALA A 70 -3.46 3.32 14.58
CA ALA A 70 -4.81 3.88 14.63
C ALA A 70 -5.89 2.79 14.49
N TYR A 71 -5.70 1.87 13.55
CA TYR A 71 -6.55 0.70 13.37
C TYR A 71 -6.61 -0.15 14.64
N SER A 72 -5.46 -0.40 15.27
CA SER A 72 -5.38 -1.17 16.53
C SER A 72 -6.16 -0.53 17.68
N ARG A 73 -6.18 0.81 17.76
CA ARG A 73 -7.02 1.51 18.76
C ARG A 73 -8.51 1.34 18.49
N GLN A 74 -8.90 1.19 17.23
CA GLN A 74 -10.30 1.02 16.83
C GLN A 74 -10.78 -0.43 16.99
N PHE A 75 -9.99 -1.40 16.55
CA PHE A 75 -10.40 -2.81 16.41
C PHE A 75 -9.69 -3.77 17.38
N GLY A 76 -8.83 -3.26 18.25
CA GLY A 76 -8.15 -4.05 19.28
C GLY A 76 -6.99 -4.93 18.77
N SER A 77 -6.71 -4.94 17.47
CA SER A 77 -5.61 -5.68 16.85
C SER A 77 -5.05 -4.93 15.64
N ALA A 78 -3.80 -5.22 15.27
CA ALA A 78 -3.22 -4.67 14.05
C ALA A 78 -3.96 -5.20 12.81
N PRO A 79 -3.97 -4.46 11.68
CA PRO A 79 -4.52 -4.95 10.43
C PRO A 79 -3.92 -6.31 10.06
N CYS A 80 -4.73 -7.18 9.48
CA CYS A 80 -4.26 -8.43 8.90
C CYS A 80 -3.69 -8.15 7.49
N LEU A 81 -2.55 -8.75 7.14
CA LEU A 81 -1.88 -8.59 5.85
C LEU A 81 -1.68 -9.94 5.18
N THR A 82 -1.86 -9.96 3.86
CA THR A 82 -1.57 -11.14 3.02
C THR A 82 -0.42 -10.89 2.04
N ASP A 83 -0.20 -9.64 1.61
CA ASP A 83 0.88 -9.30 0.70
C ASP A 83 1.32 -7.83 0.84
N SER A 84 2.59 -7.56 0.58
CA SER A 84 3.22 -6.24 0.58
C SER A 84 4.21 -6.10 -0.58
N TYR A 85 5.51 -5.94 -0.35
CA TYR A 85 6.51 -5.98 -1.41
C TYR A 85 6.56 -7.34 -2.09
N ARG A 86 6.43 -7.35 -3.41
CA ARG A 86 6.44 -8.57 -4.23
C ARG A 86 7.61 -8.59 -5.21
N PRO A 87 8.56 -9.54 -5.07
CA PRO A 87 9.64 -9.72 -6.03
C PRO A 87 9.14 -10.09 -7.43
N LEU A 88 9.93 -9.75 -8.45
CA LEU A 88 9.58 -10.00 -9.86
C LEU A 88 9.36 -11.50 -10.14
N SER A 89 10.17 -12.38 -9.54
CA SER A 89 10.02 -13.84 -9.68
C SER A 89 8.66 -14.34 -9.19
N VAL A 90 8.17 -13.77 -8.08
CA VAL A 90 6.84 -14.07 -7.54
C VAL A 90 5.77 -13.52 -8.49
N GLN A 91 5.94 -12.29 -9.01
CA GLN A 91 5.00 -11.71 -9.97
C GLN A 91 4.90 -12.51 -11.27
N VAL A 92 6.03 -13.04 -11.77
CA VAL A 92 6.06 -13.96 -12.93
C VAL A 92 5.24 -15.21 -12.62
N THR A 93 5.45 -15.83 -11.47
CA THR A 93 4.68 -17.01 -11.04
C THR A 93 3.18 -16.74 -10.93
N LEU A 94 2.79 -15.59 -10.36
CA LEU A 94 1.39 -15.17 -10.29
C LEU A 94 0.80 -14.90 -11.68
N SER A 95 1.57 -14.32 -12.60
CA SER A 95 1.09 -14.07 -13.97
C SER A 95 0.81 -15.36 -14.74
N MET A 96 1.57 -16.42 -14.47
CA MET A 96 1.35 -17.74 -15.08
C MET A 96 0.15 -18.47 -14.47
N THR A 97 -0.02 -18.38 -13.15
CA THR A 97 -1.04 -19.16 -12.41
C THR A 97 -2.38 -18.45 -12.30
N LYS A 98 -2.39 -17.10 -12.33
CA LYS A 98 -3.58 -16.25 -12.19
C LYS A 98 -3.58 -15.13 -13.25
N PRO A 99 -3.56 -15.44 -14.56
CA PRO A 99 -3.36 -14.45 -15.62
C PRO A 99 -4.43 -13.36 -15.70
N ARG A 100 -5.63 -13.58 -15.14
CA ARG A 100 -6.71 -12.58 -15.09
C ARG A 100 -6.65 -11.67 -13.86
N LEU A 101 -5.89 -12.05 -12.84
CA LEU A 101 -5.80 -11.34 -11.57
C LEU A 101 -4.43 -10.68 -11.37
N ALA A 102 -3.37 -11.24 -11.92
CA ALA A 102 -2.03 -10.70 -11.78
C ALA A 102 -1.78 -9.55 -12.76
N ALA A 103 -1.16 -8.48 -12.27
CA ALA A 103 -0.54 -7.48 -13.14
C ALA A 103 0.54 -8.11 -14.03
N ARG A 104 0.84 -7.45 -15.15
CA ARG A 104 2.00 -7.85 -15.97
C ARG A 104 3.27 -7.81 -15.11
N PRO A 105 4.18 -8.79 -15.24
CA PRO A 105 5.45 -8.75 -14.52
C PRO A 105 6.19 -7.42 -14.73
N GLY A 106 6.69 -6.84 -13.64
CA GLY A 106 7.38 -5.55 -13.65
C GLY A 106 6.46 -4.31 -13.65
N THR A 107 5.13 -4.47 -13.56
CA THR A 107 4.19 -3.34 -13.54
C THR A 107 3.30 -3.29 -12.31
N SER A 108 3.53 -4.13 -11.29
CA SER A 108 2.70 -4.18 -10.09
C SER A 108 3.13 -3.14 -9.08
N ASN A 109 2.20 -2.43 -8.43
CA ASN A 109 2.55 -1.52 -7.33
C ASN A 109 3.19 -2.23 -6.13
N HIS A 110 2.94 -3.54 -5.95
CA HIS A 110 3.66 -4.36 -4.97
C HIS A 110 5.17 -4.42 -5.26
N GLY A 111 5.57 -4.42 -6.54
CA GLY A 111 6.98 -4.42 -6.93
C GLY A 111 7.72 -3.13 -6.61
N TRP A 112 7.02 -2.07 -6.22
CA TRP A 112 7.61 -0.81 -5.74
C TRP A 112 7.67 -0.71 -4.21
N GLY A 113 7.11 -1.69 -3.49
CA GLY A 113 6.97 -1.63 -2.02
C GLY A 113 5.98 -0.55 -1.58
N THR A 114 4.95 -0.26 -2.39
CA THR A 114 3.97 0.81 -2.17
C THR A 114 2.53 0.32 -2.28
N ALA A 115 2.30 -0.99 -2.12
CA ALA A 115 0.98 -1.59 -2.15
C ALA A 115 0.83 -2.65 -1.05
N LEU A 116 -0.42 -2.88 -0.66
CA LEU A 116 -0.82 -3.83 0.37
C LEU A 116 -2.05 -4.59 -0.09
N ASP A 117 -2.08 -5.89 0.19
CA ASP A 117 -3.28 -6.72 0.15
C ASP A 117 -3.64 -7.12 1.59
N LEU A 118 -4.76 -6.61 2.10
CA LEU A 118 -5.18 -6.71 3.51
C LEU A 118 -6.27 -7.77 3.73
N CYS A 119 -6.38 -8.27 4.95
CA CYS A 119 -7.38 -9.27 5.40
C CYS A 119 -8.07 -8.86 6.71
N GLY A 120 -8.85 -9.77 7.30
CA GLY A 120 -9.44 -9.59 8.64
C GLY A 120 -10.67 -8.69 8.63
N GLY A 121 -11.42 -8.67 7.54
CA GLY A 121 -12.58 -7.83 7.29
C GLY A 121 -12.32 -6.78 6.21
N ILE A 122 -11.10 -6.28 6.08
CA ILE A 122 -10.73 -5.24 5.10
C ILE A 122 -10.90 -5.73 3.65
N GLU A 123 -10.69 -7.02 3.40
CA GLU A 123 -10.80 -7.68 2.09
C GLU A 123 -12.24 -7.77 1.53
N SER A 124 -13.24 -7.33 2.29
CA SER A 124 -14.65 -7.44 1.94
C SER A 124 -15.32 -6.07 1.92
N PHE A 125 -15.95 -5.72 0.80
CA PHE A 125 -16.72 -4.48 0.70
C PHE A 125 -17.86 -4.45 1.73
N GLY A 126 -18.07 -3.30 2.37
CA GLY A 126 -19.18 -3.05 3.30
C GLY A 126 -18.93 -3.48 4.75
N THR A 127 -17.80 -4.11 5.06
CA THR A 127 -17.41 -4.37 6.45
C THR A 127 -17.04 -3.08 7.18
N ALA A 128 -17.07 -3.12 8.52
CA ALA A 128 -16.69 -1.99 9.35
C ALA A 128 -15.21 -1.65 9.15
N GLU A 129 -14.36 -2.66 9.02
CA GLU A 129 -12.91 -2.56 8.82
C GLU A 129 -12.59 -1.89 7.47
N HIS A 130 -13.20 -2.36 6.38
CA HIS A 130 -13.02 -1.76 5.05
C HIS A 130 -13.53 -0.31 5.03
N ALA A 131 -14.73 -0.05 5.55
CA ALA A 131 -15.30 1.30 5.61
C ALA A 131 -14.42 2.25 6.44
N TRP A 132 -13.86 1.78 7.55
CA TRP A 132 -12.94 2.56 8.37
C TRP A 132 -11.66 2.90 7.61
N MET A 133 -11.09 1.93 6.88
CA MET A 133 -9.90 2.13 6.05
C MET A 133 -10.13 3.19 4.96
N LEU A 134 -11.28 3.19 4.28
CA LEU A 134 -11.61 4.19 3.26
C LEU A 134 -11.56 5.64 3.79
N VAL A 135 -11.94 5.82 5.06
CA VAL A 135 -11.99 7.15 5.70
C VAL A 135 -10.62 7.55 6.26
N HIS A 136 -9.90 6.62 6.89
CA HIS A 136 -8.73 6.96 7.70
C HIS A 136 -7.39 6.72 6.99
N ALA A 137 -7.31 5.76 6.06
CA ALA A 137 -6.06 5.49 5.34
C ALA A 137 -5.46 6.73 4.66
N PRO A 138 -6.26 7.64 4.04
CA PRO A 138 -5.72 8.84 3.37
C PRO A 138 -4.96 9.77 4.30
N LEU A 139 -5.25 9.76 5.61
CA LEU A 139 -4.54 10.57 6.61
C LEU A 139 -3.07 10.13 6.78
N TYR A 140 -2.74 8.93 6.30
CA TYR A 140 -1.41 8.31 6.41
C TYR A 140 -0.78 8.04 5.04
N GLY A 141 -1.29 8.67 3.97
CA GLY A 141 -0.79 8.53 2.60
C GLY A 141 -1.24 7.26 1.88
N TRP A 142 -2.11 6.45 2.48
CA TRP A 142 -2.65 5.23 1.88
C TRP A 142 -4.05 5.47 1.32
N PHE A 143 -4.40 4.84 0.21
CA PHE A 143 -5.72 4.98 -0.38
C PHE A 143 -6.16 3.70 -1.09
N HIS A 144 -7.48 3.53 -1.19
CA HIS A 144 -8.09 2.49 -2.00
C HIS A 144 -8.30 3.03 -3.43
N PRO A 145 -7.57 2.54 -4.44
CA PRO A 145 -7.56 3.17 -5.75
C PRO A 145 -8.91 3.00 -6.47
N ALA A 146 -9.26 3.99 -7.30
CA ALA A 146 -10.56 4.00 -7.98
C ALA A 146 -10.84 2.76 -8.85
N TRP A 147 -9.78 2.16 -9.43
CA TRP A 147 -9.90 0.93 -10.21
C TRP A 147 -10.28 -0.28 -9.35
N ALA A 148 -9.92 -0.27 -8.05
CA ALA A 148 -10.14 -1.35 -7.09
C ALA A 148 -11.48 -1.25 -6.34
N GLN A 149 -12.20 -0.14 -6.48
CA GLN A 149 -13.51 0.04 -5.84
C GLN A 149 -14.53 -0.99 -6.35
N GLN A 150 -15.62 -1.18 -5.59
CA GLN A 150 -16.67 -2.16 -5.92
C GLN A 150 -17.25 -2.00 -7.34
N GLY A 151 -17.34 -0.76 -7.86
CA GLY A 151 -17.75 -0.46 -9.24
C GLY A 151 -16.60 -0.17 -10.20
N GLY A 152 -15.36 -0.44 -9.80
CA GLY A 152 -14.15 -0.19 -10.57
C GLY A 152 -13.91 -1.25 -11.66
N SER A 153 -12.86 -1.03 -12.46
CA SER A 153 -12.49 -1.92 -13.56
C SER A 153 -12.00 -3.31 -13.09
N LYS A 154 -11.54 -3.40 -11.83
CA LYS A 154 -11.09 -4.64 -11.21
C LYS A 154 -11.30 -4.53 -9.69
N PRO A 155 -12.50 -4.84 -9.19
CA PRO A 155 -12.82 -4.69 -7.77
C PRO A 155 -11.92 -5.56 -6.88
N GLU A 156 -11.19 -4.94 -5.97
CA GLU A 156 -10.21 -5.55 -5.05
C GLU A 156 -10.22 -4.81 -3.71
N ALA A 157 -11.25 -5.06 -2.88
CA ALA A 157 -11.43 -4.37 -1.58
C ALA A 157 -10.20 -4.42 -0.67
N TRP A 158 -9.42 -5.51 -0.76
CA TRP A 158 -8.19 -5.71 -0.01
C TRP A 158 -7.05 -4.80 -0.42
N HIS A 159 -7.09 -4.20 -1.62
CA HIS A 159 -5.95 -3.53 -2.23
C HIS A 159 -5.87 -2.05 -1.86
N PHE A 160 -4.74 -1.66 -1.26
CA PHE A 160 -4.42 -0.28 -0.91
C PHE A 160 -3.06 0.12 -1.49
N GLU A 161 -2.97 1.35 -1.98
CA GLU A 161 -1.76 1.93 -2.56
C GLU A 161 -1.28 3.12 -1.73
N TYR A 162 0.04 3.34 -1.72
CA TYR A 162 0.65 4.51 -1.09
C TYR A 162 0.89 5.63 -2.11
N GLY A 163 0.38 6.83 -1.83
CA GLY A 163 0.42 7.99 -2.72
C GLY A 163 1.39 9.10 -2.32
N GLY A 164 1.92 9.07 -1.09
CA GLY A 164 2.72 10.17 -0.51
C GLY A 164 1.87 11.16 0.27
#